data_AF-A0A3A6ACH1-F1
#
_entry.id   AF-A0A3A6ACH1-F1
#
_cell.length_a   1.000
_cell.length_b   1.000
_cell.length_c   1.000
_cell.angle_alpha   90.00
_cell.angle_beta   90.00
_cell.angle_gamma   90.00
#
_symmetry.space_group_name_H-M   'P 1'
#
loop_
_entity.id
_entity.type
_entity.pdbx_description
1 polymer ?
#
loop_
_entity_poly.entity_id
_entity_poly.type
_entity_poly.pdbx_seq_one_letter_code
_entity_poly.pdbx_strand_id
1 'polypeptide(L)'
;MIIQNGTIEFKTKTAGGIDPETGYPVKPSSVAWGEPVPCQFKAKKFNQLGIIKGEHFTVASYEILIEEQPVPSEQLRLKDLSGKEIGTFSIIQAEPLEAVCEVRILV
;
A
#
# COMPACT_ATOMS: atom_id res chain seq x y z
N MET A 1 6.87 10.71 15.37
CA MET A 1 7.76 11.52 14.50
C MET A 1 8.67 10.59 13.73
N ILE A 2 8.20 10.20 12.55
CA ILE A 2 8.92 9.36 11.61
C ILE A 2 10.03 10.14 10.89
N ILE A 3 11.09 9.45 10.48
CA ILE A 3 12.10 10.00 9.56
C ILE A 3 11.66 9.68 8.14
N GLN A 4 10.99 10.63 7.50
CA GLN A 4 10.42 10.43 6.17
C GLN A 4 11.51 10.08 5.14
N ASN A 5 11.34 8.94 4.47
CA ASN A 5 12.17 8.54 3.32
C ASN A 5 11.33 8.10 2.11
N GLY A 6 10.00 8.25 2.18
CA GLY A 6 9.08 8.00 1.09
C GLY A 6 7.66 8.45 1.40
N THR A 7 6.73 8.06 0.54
CA THR A 7 5.29 8.23 0.74
C THR A 7 4.54 6.96 0.37
N ILE A 8 3.40 6.73 1.03
CA ILE A 8 2.43 5.71 0.62
C ILE A 8 1.12 6.35 0.18
N GLU A 9 0.46 5.75 -0.79
CA GLU A 9 -0.88 6.13 -1.22
C GLU A 9 -1.80 4.91 -1.08
N PHE A 10 -2.89 5.04 -0.31
CA PHE A 10 -3.86 3.95 -0.18
C PHE A 10 -4.75 3.89 -1.40
N LYS A 11 -5.00 2.68 -1.89
CA LYS A 11 -5.91 2.47 -3.02
C LYS A 11 -7.34 2.79 -2.59
N THR A 12 -7.96 3.74 -3.28
CA THR A 12 -9.38 4.06 -3.11
C THR A 12 -10.19 3.33 -4.18
N LYS A 13 -11.25 2.65 -3.75
CA LYS A 13 -12.23 2.02 -4.64
C LYS A 13 -13.54 2.76 -4.47
N THR A 14 -14.04 3.37 -5.54
CA THR A 14 -15.43 3.84 -5.55
C THR A 14 -16.33 2.61 -5.52
N ALA A 15 -17.23 2.53 -4.54
CA ALA A 15 -18.21 1.44 -4.51
C ALA A 15 -19.04 1.44 -5.81
N GLY A 16 -19.24 0.27 -6.39
CA GLY A 16 -20.21 0.12 -7.48
C GLY A 16 -21.62 0.37 -6.97
N GLY A 17 -22.47 0.97 -7.80
CA GLY A 17 -23.88 1.15 -7.52
C GLY A 17 -24.74 0.04 -8.12
N ILE A 18 -26.04 0.12 -7.90
CA ILE A 18 -27.04 -0.58 -8.71
C ILE A 18 -27.67 0.48 -9.60
N ASP A 19 -27.77 0.19 -10.90
CA ASP A 19 -28.48 1.05 -11.84
C ASP A 19 -29.98 1.05 -11.48
N PRO A 20 -30.58 2.22 -11.18
CA PRO A 20 -31.97 2.30 -10.75
C PRO A 20 -32.98 2.00 -11.86
N GLU A 21 -32.61 2.11 -13.14
CA GLU A 21 -33.50 1.79 -14.28
C GLU A 21 -33.40 0.32 -14.68
N THR A 22 -32.18 -0.23 -14.74
CA THR A 22 -31.95 -1.59 -15.25
C THR A 22 -31.82 -2.66 -14.17
N GLY A 23 -31.55 -2.25 -12.91
CA GLY A 23 -31.30 -3.16 -11.79
C GLY A 23 -29.95 -3.88 -11.84
N TYR A 24 -29.11 -3.60 -12.84
CA TYR A 24 -27.81 -4.24 -12.98
C TYR A 24 -26.72 -3.58 -12.11
N PRO A 25 -25.69 -4.33 -11.69
CA PRO A 25 -24.54 -3.77 -11.00
C PRO A 25 -23.78 -2.81 -11.91
N VAL A 26 -23.57 -1.58 -11.44
CA VAL A 26 -22.68 -0.61 -12.07
C VAL A 26 -21.25 -0.92 -11.65
N LYS A 27 -20.39 -1.17 -12.63
CA LYS A 27 -18.97 -1.38 -12.36
C LYS A 27 -18.39 -0.13 -11.67
N PRO A 28 -17.56 -0.28 -10.63
CA PRO A 28 -16.73 0.79 -10.10
C PRO A 28 -16.04 1.54 -11.23
N SER A 29 -16.27 2.85 -11.32
CA SER A 29 -15.86 3.67 -12.45
C SER A 29 -14.37 4.00 -12.47
N SER A 30 -13.65 3.85 -11.35
CA SER A 30 -12.20 4.08 -11.31
C SER A 30 -11.52 3.45 -10.10
N VAL A 31 -10.27 3.01 -10.31
CA VAL A 31 -9.30 2.83 -9.24
C VAL A 31 -8.56 4.15 -9.08
N ALA A 32 -8.63 4.74 -7.90
CA ALA A 32 -7.88 5.94 -7.57
C ALA A 32 -6.88 5.65 -6.44
N TRP A 33 -5.97 6.60 -6.25
CA TRP A 33 -4.99 6.61 -5.17
C TRP A 33 -5.33 7.79 -4.27
N GLY A 34 -5.35 7.55 -2.96
CA GLY A 34 -5.59 8.60 -1.97
C GLY A 34 -4.41 9.57 -1.85
N GLU A 35 -4.53 10.49 -0.90
CA GLU A 35 -3.48 11.46 -0.60
C GLU A 35 -2.18 10.75 -0.14
N PRO A 36 -1.01 11.29 -0.53
CA PRO A 36 0.27 10.73 -0.13
C PRO A 36 0.49 10.91 1.38
N VAL A 37 0.72 9.80 2.07
CA VAL A 37 1.03 9.76 3.49
C VAL A 37 2.56 9.64 3.63
N PRO A 38 3.22 10.58 4.34
CA PRO A 38 4.64 10.46 4.65
C PRO A 38 4.94 9.15 5.38
N CYS A 39 6.00 8.45 4.98
CA CYS A 39 6.39 7.20 5.62
C CYS A 39 7.91 7.06 5.76
N GLN A 40 8.31 6.20 6.69
CA GLN A 40 9.63 5.63 6.77
C GLN A 40 9.54 4.15 6.36
N PHE A 41 10.22 3.74 5.30
CA PHE A 41 10.24 2.34 4.87
C PHE A 41 11.64 1.75 4.89
N LYS A 42 11.73 0.44 5.15
CA LYS A 42 12.94 -0.36 5.02
C LYS A 42 12.63 -1.69 4.34
N ALA A 43 13.51 -2.14 3.46
CA ALA A 43 13.39 -3.47 2.88
C ALA A 43 13.65 -4.52 3.98
N LYS A 44 12.68 -5.40 4.22
CA LYS A 44 12.82 -6.53 5.14
C LYS A 44 13.42 -7.75 4.45
N LYS A 45 12.99 -7.99 3.22
CA LYS A 45 13.49 -9.06 2.37
C LYS A 45 13.56 -8.52 0.96
N PHE A 46 14.71 -8.67 0.33
CA PHE A 46 14.87 -8.40 -1.09
C PHE A 46 15.64 -9.58 -1.67
N ASN A 47 14.93 -10.47 -2.36
CA ASN A 47 15.50 -11.67 -2.95
C ASN A 47 15.23 -11.68 -4.45
N GLN A 48 16.27 -11.54 -5.26
CA GLN A 48 16.23 -11.59 -6.72
C GLN A 48 16.57 -12.98 -7.29
N LEU A 49 16.80 -13.98 -6.42
CA LEU A 49 17.17 -15.34 -6.80
C LEU A 49 15.95 -16.29 -6.88
N GLY A 50 14.74 -15.76 -6.72
CA GLY A 50 13.53 -16.58 -6.82
C GLY A 50 13.36 -17.12 -8.23
N ILE A 51 13.18 -18.43 -8.38
CA ILE A 51 12.81 -19.07 -9.65
C ILE A 51 11.58 -19.96 -9.39
N ILE A 52 10.47 -19.69 -10.07
CA ILE A 52 9.28 -20.55 -10.09
C ILE A 52 9.02 -20.95 -11.54
N LYS A 53 9.01 -22.27 -11.81
CA LYS A 53 8.77 -22.83 -13.17
C LYS A 53 9.70 -22.26 -14.26
N GLY A 54 10.91 -21.85 -13.91
CA GLY A 54 11.90 -21.27 -14.84
C GLY A 54 11.83 -19.75 -15.01
N GLU A 55 10.86 -19.08 -14.39
CA GLU A 55 10.78 -17.62 -14.38
C GLU A 55 11.44 -17.03 -13.14
N HIS A 56 12.31 -16.04 -13.35
CA HIS A 56 12.90 -15.26 -12.27
C HIS A 56 11.86 -14.31 -11.67
N PHE A 57 11.70 -14.35 -10.36
CA PHE A 57 10.83 -13.42 -9.63
C PHE A 57 11.58 -12.79 -8.47
N THR A 58 11.27 -11.53 -8.21
CA THR A 58 11.81 -10.78 -7.06
C THR A 58 10.81 -10.83 -5.92
N VAL A 59 11.22 -11.34 -4.77
CA VAL A 59 10.48 -11.20 -3.52
C VAL A 59 11.00 -9.96 -2.80
N ALA A 60 10.23 -8.89 -2.84
CA ALA A 60 10.48 -7.70 -2.06
C ALA A 60 9.38 -7.56 -1.00
N SER A 61 9.77 -7.52 0.28
CA SER A 61 8.88 -7.18 1.39
C SER A 61 9.44 -5.99 2.13
N TYR A 62 8.55 -5.11 2.58
CA TYR A 62 8.92 -3.85 3.24
C TYR A 62 8.23 -3.74 4.59
N GLU A 63 8.95 -3.15 5.54
CA GLU A 63 8.37 -2.64 6.77
C GLU A 63 8.25 -1.12 6.60
N ILE A 64 7.03 -0.61 6.78
CA ILE A 64 6.66 0.78 6.58
C ILE A 64 6.12 1.32 7.91
N LEU A 65 6.60 2.49 8.34
CA LEU A 65 6.12 3.23 9.49
C LEU A 65 5.44 4.51 9.00
N ILE A 66 4.26 4.78 9.52
CA ILE A 66 3.53 6.04 9.35
C ILE A 66 3.14 6.59 10.72
N GLU A 67 2.87 7.89 10.81
CA GLU A 67 2.25 8.48 12.01
C GLU A 67 0.88 7.82 12.29
N GLU A 68 0.40 7.91 13.53
CA GLU A 68 -0.87 7.32 13.95
C GLU A 68 -2.06 7.87 13.14
N GLN A 69 -2.61 7.02 12.28
CA GLN A 69 -3.80 7.30 11.50
C GLN A 69 -4.49 6.00 11.04
N PRO A 70 -5.76 6.06 10.63
CA PRO A 70 -6.45 4.90 10.06
C PRO A 70 -5.74 4.37 8.81
N VAL A 71 -5.78 3.04 8.63
CA VAL A 71 -5.34 2.34 7.41
C VAL A 71 -6.59 1.90 6.64
N PRO A 72 -7.05 2.68 5.64
CA PRO A 72 -8.39 2.52 5.07
C PRO A 72 -8.47 1.46 3.96
N SER A 73 -7.35 0.86 3.54
CA SER A 73 -7.28 -0.01 2.36
C SER A 73 -6.32 -1.17 2.58
N GLU A 74 -6.60 -2.29 1.91
CA GLU A 74 -5.74 -3.47 1.89
C GLU A 74 -4.59 -3.35 0.88
N GLN A 75 -4.57 -2.30 0.05
CA GLN A 75 -3.53 -2.08 -0.95
C GLN A 75 -2.97 -0.68 -0.84
N LEU A 76 -1.66 -0.58 -1.01
CA LEU A 76 -0.94 0.67 -1.04
C LEU A 76 0.07 0.71 -2.18
N ARG A 77 0.40 1.92 -2.61
CA ARG A 77 1.51 2.20 -3.51
C ARG A 77 2.61 2.88 -2.71
N LEU A 78 3.85 2.40 -2.84
CA LEU A 78 5.02 2.96 -2.17
C LEU A 78 5.86 3.76 -3.17
N LYS A 79 6.23 4.98 -2.80
CA LYS A 79 7.15 5.86 -3.55
C LYS A 79 8.31 6.29 -2.67
N ASP A 80 9.48 6.48 -3.28
CA ASP A 80 10.62 7.11 -2.59
C ASP A 80 10.49 8.65 -2.54
N LEU A 81 11.44 9.32 -1.87
CA LEU A 81 11.48 10.79 -1.80
C LEU A 81 11.58 11.49 -3.17
N SER A 82 12.08 10.81 -4.21
CA SER A 82 12.13 11.38 -5.56
C SER A 82 10.79 11.27 -6.30
N GLY A 83 9.80 10.60 -5.70
CA GLY A 83 8.50 10.31 -6.30
C GLY A 83 8.51 9.08 -7.20
N LYS A 84 9.62 8.34 -7.27
CA LYS A 84 9.70 7.10 -8.05
C LYS A 84 8.90 6.01 -7.35
N GLU A 85 8.02 5.36 -8.12
CA GLU A 85 7.26 4.20 -7.64
C GLU A 85 8.20 3.02 -7.39
N ILE A 86 8.24 2.56 -6.14
CA ILE A 86 8.94 1.33 -5.74
C ILE A 86 8.07 0.12 -6.07
N GLY A 87 6.75 0.25 -5.89
CA GLY A 87 5.78 -0.76 -6.28
C GLY A 87 4.40 -0.55 -5.66
N THR A 88 3.49 -1.43 -6.05
CA THR A 88 2.16 -1.56 -5.48
C THR A 88 2.08 -2.88 -4.72
N PHE A 89 1.62 -2.83 -3.47
CA PHE A 89 1.63 -3.98 -2.56
C PHE A 89 0.28 -4.18 -1.87
N SER A 90 0.01 -5.42 -1.48
CA SER A 90 -1.07 -5.76 -0.56
C SER A 90 -0.54 -5.73 0.87
N ILE A 91 -1.33 -5.18 1.79
CA ILE A 91 -1.00 -5.13 3.21
C ILE A 91 -1.15 -6.53 3.81
N ILE A 92 -0.06 -7.04 4.37
CA ILE A 92 -0.02 -8.31 5.10
C ILE A 92 -0.48 -8.10 6.54
N GLN A 93 -0.01 -7.02 7.16
CA GLN A 93 -0.30 -6.68 8.56
C GLN A 93 -0.20 -5.17 8.76
N ALA A 94 -1.12 -4.60 9.56
CA ALA A 94 -1.04 -3.24 10.09
C ALA A 94 -1.18 -3.31 11.61
N GLU A 95 -0.20 -2.79 12.33
CA GLU A 95 -0.11 -2.86 13.79
C GLU A 95 0.10 -1.46 14.38
N PRO A 96 -0.77 -0.99 15.30
CA PRO A 96 -0.56 0.25 16.01
C PRO A 96 0.57 0.10 17.03
N LEU A 97 1.48 1.08 17.06
CA LEU A 97 2.57 1.21 18.01
C LEU A 97 2.26 2.37 18.97
N GLU A 98 1.40 2.12 19.95
CA GLU A 98 0.86 3.15 20.85
C GLU A 98 1.92 3.97 21.58
N ALA A 99 3.06 3.36 21.94
CA ALA A 99 4.13 4.02 22.68
C ALA A 99 4.83 5.14 21.88
N VAL A 100 4.74 5.12 20.56
CA VAL A 100 5.40 6.09 19.66
C VAL A 100 4.41 6.82 18.75
N CYS A 101 3.10 6.58 18.90
CA CYS A 101 2.05 7.11 18.02
C CYS A 101 2.33 6.85 16.54
N GLU A 102 2.67 5.60 16.20
CA GLU A 102 2.94 5.17 14.82
C GLU A 102 2.11 3.93 14.45
N VAL A 103 2.00 3.65 13.15
CA VAL A 103 1.47 2.39 12.64
C VAL A 103 2.55 1.69 11.82
N ARG A 104 2.82 0.43 12.16
CA ARG A 104 3.69 -0.46 11.39
C ARG A 104 2.89 -1.25 10.38
N ILE A 105 3.23 -1.11 9.12
CA ILE A 105 2.64 -1.82 8.00
C ILE A 105 3.68 -2.76 7.40
N LEU A 106 3.32 -4.03 7.27
CA LEU A 106 4.10 -5.04 6.55
C LEU A 106 3.44 -5.31 5.19
N VAL A 107 4.25 -5.24 4.16
CA VAL A 107 3.89 -5.54 2.77
C VAL A 107 4.86 -6.52 2.12
#